data_AF-A0A4U3KRY6-F1
#
_entry.id   AF-A0A4U3KRY6-F1
#
_cell.length_a   1.000
_cell.length_b   1.000
_cell.length_c   1.000
_cell.angle_alpha   90.00
_cell.angle_beta   90.00
_cell.angle_gamma   90.00
#
_symmetry.space_group_name_H-M   'P 1'
#
loop_
_entity.id
_entity.type
_entity.pdbx_description
1 polymer ?
#
loop_
_entity_poly.entity_id
_entity_poly.type
_entity_poly.pdbx_seq_one_letter_code
_entity_poly.pdbx_strand_id
1 'polypeptide(L)'
;MNNSKQSDSRKYFKALSSLLLNYDEILVFGPGKSQEQFQHYLQEDAQFNSKKITIDSAEHLTDPQMIAKVRNFFKSRQSYLFKTALF
;
A
#
# COMPACT_ATOMS: atom_id res chain seq x y z
N MET A 1 -23.71 -20.05 6.42
CA MET A 1 -22.26 -20.37 6.42
C MET A 1 -21.54 -19.31 5.58
N ASN A 2 -20.84 -18.36 6.21
CA ASN A 2 -20.06 -17.32 5.51
C ASN A 2 -18.71 -17.01 6.19
N ASN A 3 -18.28 -17.83 7.15
CA ASN A 3 -17.12 -17.52 8.00
C ASN A 3 -15.76 -17.86 7.35
N SER A 4 -15.72 -18.71 6.33
CA SER A 4 -14.46 -19.18 5.72
C SER A 4 -13.75 -18.10 4.91
N LYS A 5 -14.44 -17.50 3.93
CA LYS A 5 -13.86 -16.46 3.05
C LYS A 5 -13.33 -15.25 3.81
N GLN A 6 -14.04 -14.81 4.84
CA GLN A 6 -13.65 -13.67 5.65
C GLN A 6 -12.43 -13.99 6.55
N SER A 7 -12.32 -15.25 7.02
CA SER A 7 -11.16 -15.71 7.79
C SER A 7 -9.89 -15.81 6.92
N ASP A 8 -10.03 -16.20 5.66
CA ASP A 8 -8.90 -16.34 4.73
C ASP A 8 -8.34 -14.99 4.31
N SER A 9 -9.20 -14.01 4.01
CA SER A 9 -8.77 -12.63 3.74
C SER A 9 -8.03 -12.01 4.93
N ARG A 10 -8.48 -12.26 6.16
CA ARG A 10 -7.83 -11.72 7.37
C ARG A 10 -6.44 -12.32 7.61
N LYS A 11 -6.26 -13.62 7.36
CA LYS A 11 -4.94 -14.27 7.43
C LYS A 11 -4.00 -13.69 6.38
N TYR A 12 -4.49 -13.50 5.16
CA TYR A 12 -3.72 -12.88 4.08
C TYR A 12 -3.29 -11.45 4.42
N PHE A 13 -4.21 -10.61 4.92
CA PHE A 13 -3.89 -9.25 5.34
C PHE A 13 -2.90 -9.20 6.50
N LYS A 14 -2.99 -10.13 7.46
CA LYS A 14 -2.01 -10.24 8.55
C LYS A 14 -0.60 -10.56 8.03
N ALA A 15 -0.50 -11.48 7.07
CA ALA A 15 0.79 -11.81 6.46
C ALA A 15 1.37 -10.61 5.72
N LEU A 16 0.55 -9.88 4.95
CA LEU A 16 0.97 -8.67 4.26
C LEU A 16 1.39 -7.56 5.23
N SER A 17 0.59 -7.26 6.24
CA SER A 17 0.90 -6.18 7.20
C SER A 17 2.20 -6.44 7.94
N SER A 18 2.50 -7.70 8.27
CA SER A 18 3.76 -8.07 8.92
C SER A 18 5.00 -7.69 8.08
N LEU A 19 4.90 -7.75 6.75
CA LEU A 19 5.97 -7.33 5.84
C LEU A 19 6.09 -5.80 5.75
N LEU A 20 5.01 -5.08 6.01
CA LEU A 20 4.94 -3.62 5.89
C LEU A 20 5.45 -2.87 7.13
N LEU A 21 5.68 -3.56 8.26
CA LEU A 21 6.07 -2.94 9.53
C LEU A 21 7.39 -2.14 9.46
N ASN A 22 8.30 -2.52 8.58
CA ASN A 22 9.60 -1.86 8.44
C ASN A 22 9.60 -0.68 7.46
N TYR A 23 8.43 -0.29 6.93
CA TYR A 23 8.31 0.80 5.97
C TYR A 23 7.50 1.97 6.55
N ASP A 24 7.96 3.19 6.33
CA ASP A 24 7.30 4.40 6.81
C ASP A 24 6.28 4.96 5.81
N GLU A 25 6.47 4.70 4.52
CA GLU A 25 5.55 5.10 3.46
C GLU A 25 5.09 3.88 2.67
N ILE A 26 3.76 3.72 2.56
CA ILE A 26 3.11 2.55 1.97
C ILE A 26 2.14 3.05 0.90
N LEU A 27 2.27 2.52 -0.31
CA LEU A 27 1.31 2.71 -1.39
C LEU A 27 0.47 1.44 -1.53
N VAL A 28 -0.84 1.56 -1.35
CA VAL A 28 -1.80 0.48 -1.60
C VAL A 28 -2.59 0.83 -2.87
N PHE A 29 -2.59 -0.08 -3.83
CA PHE A 29 -3.31 0.08 -5.09
C PHE A 29 -3.81 -1.27 -5.61
N GLY A 30 -4.90 -1.26 -6.35
CA GLY A 30 -5.48 -2.46 -6.97
C GLY A 30 -6.98 -2.33 -7.22
N PRO A 31 -7.66 -3.43 -7.55
CA PRO A 31 -9.10 -3.42 -7.81
C PRO A 31 -9.92 -3.07 -6.55
N GLY A 32 -10.87 -2.15 -6.72
CA GLY A 32 -11.42 -1.28 -5.67
C GLY A 32 -11.79 -1.93 -4.34
N LYS A 33 -12.48 -3.08 -4.34
CA LYS A 33 -12.92 -3.71 -3.09
C LYS A 33 -11.78 -4.22 -2.21
N SER A 34 -10.70 -4.73 -2.80
CA SER A 34 -9.61 -5.36 -2.02
C SER A 34 -8.72 -4.32 -1.36
N GLN A 35 -8.45 -3.19 -2.04
CA GLN A 35 -7.66 -2.10 -1.48
C GLN A 35 -8.38 -1.40 -0.32
N GLU A 36 -9.70 -1.20 -0.41
CA GLU A 36 -10.51 -0.62 0.67
C GLU A 36 -10.51 -1.52 1.91
N GLN A 37 -10.72 -2.83 1.72
CA GLN A 37 -10.68 -3.80 2.80
C GLN A 37 -9.31 -3.86 3.48
N PHE A 38 -8.23 -3.80 2.72
CA PHE A 38 -6.88 -3.79 3.28
C PHE A 38 -6.56 -2.47 3.97
N GLN A 39 -7.00 -1.34 3.44
CA GLN A 39 -6.86 -0.04 4.10
C GLN A 39 -7.52 -0.05 5.47
N HIS A 40 -8.77 -0.49 5.57
CA HIS A 40 -9.47 -0.58 6.85
C HIS A 40 -8.74 -1.51 7.82
N TYR A 41 -8.24 -2.66 7.33
CA TYR A 41 -7.44 -3.56 8.15
C TYR A 41 -6.18 -2.89 8.73
N LEU A 42 -5.46 -2.10 7.93
CA LEU A 42 -4.28 -1.36 8.41
C LEU A 42 -4.65 -0.25 9.39
N GLN A 43 -5.79 0.43 9.20
CA GLN A 43 -6.26 1.50 10.09
C GLN A 43 -6.68 0.98 11.48
N GLU A 44 -7.10 -0.29 11.58
CA GLU A 44 -7.41 -0.93 12.87
C GLU A 44 -6.14 -1.27 13.67
N ASP A 45 -4.96 -1.30 13.05
CA ASP A 45 -3.69 -1.67 13.68
C ASP A 45 -2.88 -0.43 14.08
N ALA A 46 -2.70 -0.24 15.38
CA ALA A 46 -1.97 0.90 15.94
C ALA A 46 -0.51 1.02 15.45
N GLN A 47 0.10 -0.08 14.98
CA GLN A 47 1.45 -0.07 14.41
C GLN A 47 1.54 0.71 13.09
N PHE A 48 0.39 0.97 12.45
CA PHE A 48 0.29 1.71 11.19
C PHE A 48 -0.15 3.17 11.37
N ASN A 49 -0.50 3.60 12.59
CA ASN A 49 -0.98 4.97 12.84
C ASN A 49 0.05 6.05 12.51
N SER A 50 1.35 5.76 12.67
CA SER A 50 2.43 6.69 12.34
C SER A 50 2.93 6.54 10.90
N LYS A 51 2.39 5.59 10.12
CA LYS A 51 2.85 5.28 8.76
C LYS A 51 2.05 6.09 7.75
N LYS A 52 2.74 6.56 6.70
CA LYS A 52 2.14 7.29 5.61
C LYS A 52 1.56 6.32 4.59
N ILE A 53 0.29 5.98 4.77
CA ILE A 53 -0.45 5.10 3.85
C ILE A 53 -1.15 5.97 2.79
N THR A 54 -0.91 5.68 1.52
CA THR A 54 -1.65 6.28 0.40
C THR A 54 -2.41 5.21 -0.36
N ILE A 55 -3.68 5.49 -0.65
CA ILE A 55 -4.51 4.67 -1.53
C ILE A 55 -4.53 5.30 -2.91
N ASP A 56 -4.35 4.48 -3.94
CA ASP A 56 -4.47 4.90 -5.32
C ASP A 56 -5.22 3.83 -6.12
N SER A 57 -6.10 4.25 -7.03
CA SER A 57 -6.81 3.30 -7.87
C SER A 57 -5.88 2.73 -8.95
N ALA A 58 -5.99 1.43 -9.18
CA ALA A 58 -5.31 0.75 -10.26
C ALA A 58 -6.17 -0.41 -10.76
N GLU A 59 -6.88 -0.18 -11.84
CA GLU A 59 -7.55 -1.24 -12.59
C GLU A 59 -6.71 -1.59 -13.82
N HIS A 60 -6.55 -2.90 -14.07
CA HIS A 60 -5.96 -3.44 -15.29
C HIS A 60 -4.54 -2.94 -15.64
N LEU A 61 -3.63 -2.87 -14.67
CA LEU A 61 -2.21 -2.62 -14.94
C LEU A 61 -1.49 -3.91 -15.30
N THR A 62 -0.71 -3.87 -16.38
CA THR A 62 0.34 -4.85 -16.65
C THR A 62 1.52 -4.68 -15.66
N ASP A 63 2.35 -5.70 -15.49
CA ASP A 63 3.51 -5.62 -14.58
C ASP A 63 4.42 -4.40 -14.87
N PRO A 64 4.76 -4.06 -16.13
CA PRO A 64 5.54 -2.86 -16.41
C PRO A 64 4.83 -1.56 -16.00
N GLN A 65 3.52 -1.49 -16.18
CA GLN A 65 2.72 -0.32 -15.78
C GLN A 65 2.61 -0.20 -14.27
N MET A 66 2.50 -1.33 -13.55
CA MET A 66 2.55 -1.37 -12.09
C MET A 66 3.90 -0.82 -11.59
N ILE A 67 5.01 -1.29 -12.13
CA ILE A 67 6.35 -0.80 -11.78
C ILE A 67 6.49 0.69 -12.09
N ALA A 68 6.01 1.14 -13.26
CA ALA A 68 6.05 2.55 -13.62
C ALA A 68 5.22 3.43 -12.66
N LYS A 69 4.03 2.96 -12.26
CA LYS A 69 3.17 3.65 -11.29
C LYS A 69 3.87 3.80 -9.94
N VAL A 70 4.45 2.72 -9.40
CA VAL A 70 5.21 2.76 -8.14
C VAL A 70 6.37 3.75 -8.24
N ARG A 71 7.16 3.70 -9.32
CA ARG A 71 8.26 4.64 -9.53
C ARG A 71 7.80 6.09 -9.59
N ASN A 72 6.73 6.38 -10.35
CA ASN A 72 6.20 7.74 -10.49
C ASN A 72 5.67 8.28 -9.16
N PHE A 73 4.97 7.43 -8.41
CA PHE A 73 4.45 7.77 -7.09
C PHE A 73 5.57 8.22 -6.14
N PHE A 74 6.62 7.41 -5.98
CA PHE A 74 7.71 7.74 -5.05
C PHE A 74 8.67 8.81 -5.59
N LYS A 75 8.86 8.90 -6.92
CA LYS A 75 9.67 9.96 -7.55
C LYS A 75 9.09 11.35 -7.31
N SER A 76 7.76 11.51 -7.46
CA SER A 76 7.09 12.79 -7.21
C SER A 76 7.18 13.24 -5.74
N ARG A 77 7.30 12.31 -4.80
CA ARG A 77 7.38 12.59 -3.36
C ARG A 77 8.79 12.83 -2.83
N GLN A 78 9.83 12.26 -3.46
CA GLN A 78 11.23 12.61 -3.17
C GLN A 78 11.59 14.05 -3.60
N SER A 79 10.76 14.69 -4.44
CA SER A 79 11.03 16.02 -4.97
C SER A 79 11.02 17.16 -3.92
N TYR A 80 10.62 16.90 -2.67
CA TYR A 80 10.59 17.93 -1.61
C TYR A 80 11.75 17.86 -0.60
N LEU A 81 12.66 16.89 -0.71
CA LEU A 81 13.82 16.79 0.20
C LEU A 81 15.20 16.71 -0.47
N PHE A 82 15.29 16.62 -1.80
CA PHE A 82 16.59 16.57 -2.49
C PHE A 82 16.66 17.42 -3.78
N LYS A 83 16.23 18.69 -3.71
CA LYS A 83 16.96 19.73 -4.45
C LYS A 83 18.10 20.23 -3.56
N THR A 84 19.08 19.36 -3.32
CA THR A 84 20.37 19.74 -2.72
C THR A 84 21.46 18.97 -3.44
N ALA A 85 22.40 19.75 -3.99
CA ALA A 85 23.61 19.38 -4.72
C ALA A 85 23.41 18.46 -5.95
N LEU A 86 23.33 19.12 -7.11
CA LEU A 86 23.87 18.58 -8.35
C LEU A 86 25.40 18.46 -8.16
N PHE A 87 25.92 17.23 -8.13
CA PHE A 87 27.30 16.93 -8.51
C PHE A 87 27.24 16.02 -9.74
#